data_AF-A0A928FS16-F1
#
_entry.id   AF-A0A928FS16-F1
#
_cell.length_a   1.000
_cell.length_b   1.000
_cell.length_c   1.000
_cell.angle_alpha   90.00
_cell.angle_beta   90.00
_cell.angle_gamma   90.00
#
_symmetry.space_group_name_H-M   'P 1'
#
loop_
_entity.id
_entity.type
_entity.pdbx_description
1 polymer ?
#
loop_
_entity_poly.entity_id
_entity_poly.type
_entity_poly.pdbx_seq_one_letter_code
_entity_poly.pdbx_strand_id
1 'polypeptide(L)'
;MKKRIFSFALALVFSLFAFTSCASALDTFEAFFVAVKKFDIKAMGECVDGGSAEYFENVSACADLLSEEQTDNVKNIFSFIEYSYNSEAAADAKSYDIRLSYVDFDALIDTVEENMAIGTKNASAYIEELIESENFELRYVKKADVTVAVSEEGKIYLGYLGENAVLTRLLGLDTFLRWYSAQI
;
A
#
# COMPACT_ATOMS: atom_id res chain seq x y z
N MET A 1 -51.64 16.56 33.79
CA MET A 1 -51.46 15.09 33.70
C MET A 1 -50.23 14.79 32.84
N LYS A 2 -49.29 14.01 33.37
CA LYS A 2 -48.15 13.42 32.64
C LYS A 2 -48.63 12.29 31.71
N LYS A 3 -48.05 12.18 30.50
CA LYS A 3 -47.74 10.96 29.71
C LYS A 3 -47.30 11.40 28.30
N ARG A 4 -45.98 11.44 28.02
CA ARG A 4 -45.20 10.44 27.26
C ARG A 4 -45.71 10.22 25.83
N ILE A 5 -45.00 10.73 24.82
CA ILE A 5 -44.59 10.00 23.60
C ILE A 5 -43.26 10.61 23.10
N PHE A 6 -42.16 10.07 23.61
CA PHE A 6 -40.80 10.32 23.10
C PHE A 6 -40.40 9.04 22.34
N SER A 7 -40.91 8.87 21.12
CA SER A 7 -40.64 7.67 20.31
C SER A 7 -40.80 7.95 18.82
N PHE A 8 -39.93 8.78 18.23
CA PHE A 8 -39.80 8.84 16.77
C PHE A 8 -38.37 9.08 16.27
N ALA A 9 -37.36 8.99 17.14
CA ALA A 9 -35.95 9.19 16.77
C ALA A 9 -35.07 7.92 16.82
N LEU A 10 -35.65 6.75 17.13
CA LEU A 10 -34.88 5.51 17.34
C LEU A 10 -34.97 4.50 16.18
N ALA A 11 -35.70 4.81 15.10
CA ALA A 11 -35.85 3.90 13.96
C ALA A 11 -34.97 4.25 12.75
N LEU A 12 -34.28 5.40 12.76
CA LEU A 12 -33.50 5.89 11.61
C LEU A 12 -31.99 5.65 11.74
N VAL A 13 -31.53 5.09 12.87
CA VAL A 13 -30.11 4.77 13.11
C VAL A 13 -29.76 3.32 12.76
N PHE A 14 -30.76 2.45 12.54
CA PHE A 14 -30.53 1.02 12.26
C PHE A 14 -30.54 0.63 10.77
N SER A 15 -30.74 1.57 9.84
CA SER A 15 -30.77 1.27 8.39
C SER A 15 -29.49 1.65 7.63
N LEU A 16 -28.42 2.07 8.31
CA LEU A 16 -27.14 2.44 7.67
C LEU A 16 -26.10 1.32 7.67
N PHE A 17 -26.40 0.14 8.22
CA PHE A 17 -25.48 -1.02 8.24
C PHE A 17 -25.81 -2.12 7.22
N ALA A 18 -26.68 -1.85 6.23
CA ALA A 18 -27.10 -2.85 5.24
C ALA A 18 -26.68 -2.51 3.79
N PHE A 19 -25.62 -1.72 3.60
CA PHE A 19 -24.87 -1.69 2.35
C PHE A 19 -23.52 -2.38 2.57
N THR A 20 -23.54 -3.67 2.92
CA THR A 20 -22.46 -4.56 2.52
C THR A 20 -22.60 -4.71 1.01
N SER A 21 -22.15 -3.72 0.23
CA SER A 21 -21.89 -3.97 -1.18
C SER A 21 -20.93 -5.15 -1.20
N CYS A 22 -21.30 -6.25 -1.85
CA CYS A 22 -20.32 -7.20 -2.33
C CYS A 22 -19.38 -6.40 -3.25
N ALA A 23 -18.31 -5.83 -2.69
CA ALA A 23 -17.21 -5.34 -3.50
C ALA A 23 -16.70 -6.58 -4.23
N SER A 24 -16.57 -6.49 -5.55
CA SER A 24 -16.00 -7.58 -6.31
C SER A 24 -14.53 -7.76 -5.94
N ALA A 25 -13.96 -8.92 -6.26
CA ALA A 25 -12.52 -9.12 -6.10
C ALA A 25 -11.73 -8.08 -6.90
N LEU A 26 -12.27 -7.67 -8.06
CA LEU A 26 -11.70 -6.60 -8.88
C LEU A 26 -11.72 -5.26 -8.15
N ASP A 27 -12.87 -4.83 -7.60
CA ASP A 27 -12.96 -3.54 -6.89
C ASP A 27 -11.97 -3.48 -5.71
N THR A 28 -11.83 -4.60 -4.97
CA THR A 28 -10.89 -4.72 -3.84
C THR A 28 -9.44 -4.66 -4.33
N PHE A 29 -9.14 -5.33 -5.43
CA PHE A 29 -7.83 -5.31 -6.06
C PHE A 29 -7.43 -3.91 -6.52
N GLU A 30 -8.34 -3.19 -7.20
CA GLU A 30 -8.07 -1.83 -7.66
C GLU A 30 -7.94 -0.86 -6.49
N ALA A 31 -8.79 -0.99 -5.47
CA ALA A 31 -8.73 -0.19 -4.25
C ALA A 31 -7.41 -0.37 -3.49
N PHE A 32 -6.87 -1.60 -3.45
CA PHE A 32 -5.58 -1.87 -2.85
C PHE A 32 -4.46 -1.05 -3.50
N PHE A 33 -4.36 -1.06 -4.84
CA PHE A 33 -3.32 -0.29 -5.53
C PHE A 33 -3.52 1.22 -5.42
N VAL A 34 -4.77 1.70 -5.36
CA VAL A 34 -5.05 3.11 -5.04
C VAL A 34 -4.55 3.46 -3.64
N ALA A 35 -4.73 2.58 -2.66
CA ALA A 35 -4.27 2.78 -1.29
C ALA A 35 -2.73 2.73 -1.20
N VAL A 36 -2.07 1.80 -1.89
CA VAL A 36 -0.61 1.74 -2.02
C VAL A 36 -0.07 3.06 -2.57
N LYS A 37 -0.61 3.54 -3.70
CA LYS A 37 -0.18 4.78 -4.36
C LYS A 37 -0.30 6.01 -3.46
N LYS A 38 -1.27 6.00 -2.55
CA LYS A 38 -1.52 7.09 -1.57
C LYS A 38 -0.84 6.88 -0.22
N PHE A 39 -0.14 5.77 -0.05
CA PHE A 39 0.39 5.32 1.23
C PHE A 39 -0.68 5.30 2.35
N ASP A 40 -1.89 4.85 2.04
CA ASP A 40 -3.00 4.71 3.00
C ASP A 40 -2.97 3.30 3.62
N ILE A 41 -2.19 3.14 4.70
CA ILE A 41 -2.02 1.86 5.42
C ILE A 41 -3.36 1.26 5.84
N LYS A 42 -4.30 2.10 6.28
CA LYS A 42 -5.61 1.64 6.74
C LYS A 42 -6.41 1.06 5.58
N ALA A 43 -6.55 1.79 4.48
CA ALA A 43 -7.28 1.32 3.30
C ALA A 43 -6.61 0.09 2.66
N MET A 44 -5.27 0.02 2.67
CA MET A 44 -4.55 -1.19 2.26
C MET A 44 -4.93 -2.39 3.16
N GLY A 45 -4.96 -2.20 4.48
CA GLY A 45 -5.35 -3.21 5.46
C GLY A 45 -6.76 -3.77 5.26
N GLU A 46 -7.70 -2.95 4.79
CA GLU A 46 -9.08 -3.36 4.50
C GLU A 46 -9.15 -4.31 3.27
N CYS A 47 -8.22 -4.17 2.33
CA CYS A 47 -8.16 -4.92 1.07
C CYS A 47 -7.38 -6.24 1.16
N VAL A 48 -6.66 -6.47 2.26
CA VAL A 48 -5.83 -7.67 2.42
C VAL A 48 -6.49 -8.77 3.24
N ASP A 49 -6.12 -9.99 2.90
CA ASP A 49 -6.60 -11.20 3.56
C ASP A 49 -6.07 -11.27 5.00
N GLY A 50 -6.86 -11.86 5.91
CA GLY A 50 -6.52 -11.99 7.33
C GLY A 50 -5.22 -12.75 7.59
N GLY A 51 -4.79 -13.62 6.66
CA GLY A 51 -3.47 -14.27 6.72
C GLY A 51 -2.28 -13.29 6.63
N SER A 52 -2.52 -12.03 6.23
CA SER A 52 -1.51 -10.97 6.12
C SER A 52 -1.38 -10.12 7.39
N ALA A 53 -2.10 -10.47 8.47
CA ALA A 53 -2.22 -9.63 9.66
C ALA A 53 -0.86 -9.28 10.29
N GLU A 54 0.02 -10.27 10.50
CA GLU A 54 1.35 -10.04 11.07
C GLU A 54 2.22 -9.15 10.16
N TYR A 55 2.13 -9.35 8.85
CA TYR A 55 2.83 -8.50 7.89
C TYR A 55 2.36 -7.04 7.97
N PHE A 56 1.04 -6.82 8.02
CA PHE A 56 0.48 -5.47 8.12
C PHE A 56 0.70 -4.82 9.47
N GLU A 57 0.76 -5.58 10.56
CA GLU A 57 1.11 -5.07 11.88
C GLU A 57 2.54 -4.49 11.87
N ASN A 58 3.49 -5.19 11.27
CA ASN A 58 4.87 -4.71 11.12
C ASN A 58 4.96 -3.47 10.22
N VAL A 59 4.26 -3.47 9.07
CA VAL A 59 4.18 -2.32 8.17
C VAL A 59 3.59 -1.10 8.87
N SER A 60 2.47 -1.28 9.59
CA SER A 60 1.82 -0.21 10.34
C SER A 60 2.72 0.33 11.44
N ALA A 61 3.38 -0.54 12.19
CA ALA A 61 4.30 -0.13 13.26
C ALA A 61 5.47 0.70 12.72
N CYS A 62 6.02 0.34 11.55
CA CYS A 62 7.07 1.16 10.91
C CYS A 62 6.52 2.49 10.40
N ALA A 63 5.31 2.49 9.82
CA ALA A 63 4.67 3.70 9.32
C ALA A 63 4.38 4.71 10.45
N ASP A 64 3.97 4.23 11.63
CA ASP A 64 3.67 5.07 12.80
C ASP A 64 4.92 5.76 13.40
N LEU A 65 6.12 5.30 13.04
CA LEU A 65 7.40 5.90 13.48
C LEU A 65 7.89 7.02 12.54
N LEU A 66 7.29 7.16 11.36
CA LEU A 66 7.72 8.16 10.40
C LEU A 66 7.35 9.58 10.86
N SER A 67 8.25 10.53 10.62
CA SER A 67 7.91 11.95 10.70
C SER A 67 6.95 12.35 9.58
N GLU A 68 6.37 13.55 9.67
CA GLU A 68 5.51 14.11 8.62
C GLU A 68 6.26 14.23 7.28
N GLU A 69 7.50 14.73 7.32
CA GLU A 69 8.39 14.83 6.14
C GLU A 69 8.69 13.45 5.55
N GLN A 70 9.02 12.46 6.38
CA GLN A 70 9.26 11.11 5.90
C GLN A 70 7.99 10.51 5.28
N THR A 71 6.84 10.73 5.90
CA THR A 71 5.54 10.27 5.39
C THR A 71 5.24 10.85 4.01
N ASP A 72 5.52 12.13 3.79
CA ASP A 72 5.31 12.77 2.49
C ASP A 72 6.29 12.26 1.43
N ASN A 73 7.55 12.02 1.79
CA ASN A 73 8.51 11.34 0.92
C ASN A 73 8.04 9.93 0.54
N VAL A 74 7.51 9.15 1.49
CA VAL A 74 6.97 7.82 1.21
C VAL A 74 5.79 7.92 0.23
N LYS A 75 4.84 8.84 0.44
CA LYS A 75 3.74 9.06 -0.51
C LYS A 75 4.26 9.37 -1.92
N ASN A 76 5.27 10.24 -2.04
CA ASN A 76 5.87 10.60 -3.32
C ASN A 76 6.53 9.39 -4.00
N ILE A 77 7.30 8.58 -3.28
CA ILE A 77 7.94 7.37 -3.84
C ILE A 77 6.89 6.34 -4.26
N PHE A 78 5.91 6.08 -3.40
CA PHE A 78 4.86 5.10 -3.67
C PHE A 78 3.92 5.55 -4.80
N SER A 79 3.87 6.85 -5.11
CA SER A 79 3.10 7.37 -6.23
C SER A 79 3.54 6.83 -7.60
N PHE A 80 4.79 6.36 -7.72
CA PHE A 80 5.34 5.72 -8.92
C PHE A 80 4.93 4.24 -9.07
N ILE A 81 4.29 3.65 -8.06
CA ILE A 81 3.74 2.31 -8.15
C ILE A 81 2.45 2.36 -8.96
N GLU A 82 2.46 1.69 -10.11
CA GLU A 82 1.33 1.62 -11.03
C GLU A 82 1.19 0.22 -11.57
N TYR A 83 0.01 -0.15 -12.05
CA TYR A 83 -0.20 -1.42 -12.70
C TYR A 83 -1.07 -1.28 -13.95
N SER A 84 -0.94 -2.24 -14.85
CA SER A 84 -1.85 -2.44 -15.96
C SER A 84 -2.14 -3.92 -16.12
N TYR A 85 -3.36 -4.30 -16.46
CA TYR A 85 -3.70 -5.69 -16.73
C TYR A 85 -3.01 -6.19 -18.01
N ASN A 86 -2.46 -7.40 -17.97
CA ASN A 86 -1.90 -8.09 -19.14
C ASN A 86 -2.97 -8.78 -19.99
N SER A 87 -4.18 -8.97 -19.45
CA SER A 87 -5.36 -9.51 -20.11
C SER A 87 -6.63 -8.83 -19.60
N GLU A 88 -7.79 -9.11 -20.21
CA GLU A 88 -9.07 -8.62 -19.68
C GLU A 88 -9.29 -9.13 -18.25
N ALA A 89 -9.63 -8.21 -17.34
CA ALA A 89 -9.84 -8.52 -15.93
C ALA A 89 -11.31 -8.88 -15.69
N ALA A 90 -11.56 -10.03 -15.05
CA ALA A 90 -12.90 -10.44 -14.65
C ALA A 90 -13.18 -10.05 -13.19
N ALA A 91 -14.42 -9.64 -12.92
CA ALA A 91 -14.84 -9.17 -11.59
C ALA A 91 -14.59 -10.19 -10.46
N ASP A 92 -14.81 -11.48 -10.75
CA ASP A 92 -14.71 -12.59 -9.80
C ASP A 92 -13.51 -13.51 -10.10
N ALA A 93 -12.45 -12.97 -10.70
CA ALA A 93 -11.24 -13.74 -10.97
C ALA A 93 -10.55 -14.15 -9.66
N LYS A 94 -9.95 -15.35 -9.65
CA LYS A 94 -9.10 -15.81 -8.54
C LYS A 94 -7.68 -15.23 -8.59
N SER A 95 -7.31 -14.65 -9.72
CA SER A 95 -6.02 -14.02 -9.91
C SER A 95 -6.07 -12.98 -11.01
N TYR A 96 -5.18 -12.00 -10.93
CA TYR A 96 -4.98 -10.95 -11.92
C TYR A 96 -3.54 -10.98 -12.43
N ASP A 97 -3.37 -11.13 -13.74
CA ASP A 97 -2.08 -10.98 -14.39
C ASP A 97 -1.86 -9.51 -14.73
N ILE A 98 -0.87 -8.90 -14.08
CA ILE A 98 -0.56 -7.48 -14.24
C ILE A 98 0.87 -7.26 -14.67
N ARG A 99 1.11 -6.13 -15.33
CA ARG A 99 2.40 -5.48 -15.40
C ARG A 99 2.47 -4.43 -14.31
N LEU A 100 3.32 -4.66 -13.32
CA LEU A 100 3.59 -3.75 -12.22
C LEU A 100 4.77 -2.84 -12.58
N SER A 101 4.58 -1.54 -12.47
CA SER A 101 5.64 -0.54 -12.32
C SER A 101 5.91 -0.38 -10.82
N TYR A 102 7.16 -0.53 -10.40
CA TYR A 102 7.55 -0.49 -8.98
C TYR A 102 8.87 0.23 -8.80
N VAL A 103 9.13 0.70 -7.57
CA VAL A 103 10.40 1.32 -7.20
C VAL A 103 11.36 0.22 -6.72
N ASP A 104 12.56 0.20 -7.28
CA ASP A 104 13.68 -0.63 -6.84
C ASP A 104 14.22 -0.09 -5.51
N PHE A 105 13.55 -0.47 -4.43
CA PHE A 105 13.86 0.04 -3.09
C PHE A 105 15.25 -0.37 -2.62
N ASP A 106 15.77 -1.52 -3.02
CA ASP A 106 17.13 -1.95 -2.68
C ASP A 106 18.15 -0.96 -3.28
N ALA A 107 18.04 -0.67 -4.58
CA ALA A 107 18.92 0.30 -5.25
C ALA A 107 18.76 1.74 -4.72
N LEU A 108 17.53 2.13 -4.35
CA LEU A 108 17.26 3.43 -3.74
C LEU A 108 17.94 3.54 -2.36
N ILE A 109 17.77 2.53 -1.50
CA ILE A 109 18.37 2.47 -0.16
C ILE A 109 19.89 2.55 -0.28
N ASP A 110 20.50 1.69 -1.11
CA ASP A 110 21.96 1.67 -1.32
C ASP A 110 22.47 3.05 -1.72
N THR A 111 21.78 3.72 -2.66
CA THR A 111 22.19 5.06 -3.11
C THR A 111 22.06 6.11 -2.02
N VAL A 112 20.99 6.06 -1.20
CA VAL A 112 20.82 7.02 -0.10
C VAL A 112 21.88 6.78 0.97
N GLU A 113 22.16 5.53 1.34
CA GLU A 113 23.20 5.20 2.32
C GLU A 113 24.59 5.63 1.86
N GLU A 114 24.93 5.41 0.59
CA GLU A 114 26.19 5.88 0.01
C GLU A 114 26.33 7.40 0.08
N ASN A 115 25.26 8.14 -0.24
CA ASN A 115 25.25 9.60 -0.17
C ASN A 115 25.34 10.12 1.27
N MET A 116 24.66 9.46 2.22
CA MET A 116 24.76 9.78 3.64
C MET A 116 26.16 9.53 4.19
N ALA A 117 26.85 8.48 3.74
CA ALA A 117 28.19 8.14 4.21
C ALA A 117 29.25 9.19 3.85
N ILE A 118 29.07 9.91 2.73
CA ILE A 118 30.02 10.93 2.24
C ILE A 118 29.53 12.37 2.45
N GLY A 119 28.28 12.53 2.85
CA GLY A 119 27.58 13.81 2.90
C GLY A 119 27.27 14.31 4.30
N THR A 120 26.45 15.37 4.37
CA THR A 120 26.00 15.97 5.63
C THR A 120 24.48 16.02 5.77
N LYS A 121 23.74 15.54 4.77
CA LYS A 121 22.27 15.53 4.79
C LYS A 121 21.76 14.21 5.35
N ASN A 122 20.56 14.23 5.88
CA ASN A 122 19.86 13.02 6.33
C ASN A 122 19.24 12.27 5.14
N ALA A 123 18.67 11.09 5.41
CA ALA A 123 18.01 10.26 4.40
C ALA A 123 16.87 11.01 3.68
N SER A 124 16.05 11.75 4.41
CA SER A 124 14.89 12.46 3.86
C SER A 124 15.27 13.48 2.79
N ALA A 125 16.28 14.31 3.08
CA ALA A 125 16.76 15.31 2.13
C ALA A 125 17.39 14.67 0.88
N TYR A 126 18.09 13.53 1.01
CA TYR A 126 18.60 12.82 -0.16
C TYR A 126 17.48 12.18 -1.00
N ILE A 127 16.47 11.62 -0.35
CA ILE A 127 15.30 11.06 -1.03
C ILE A 127 14.56 12.16 -1.80
N GLU A 128 14.33 13.32 -1.18
CA GLU A 128 13.69 14.46 -1.84
C GLU A 128 14.47 14.89 -3.09
N GLU A 129 15.79 15.07 -2.97
CA GLU A 129 16.65 15.43 -4.12
C GLU A 129 16.64 14.37 -5.22
N LEU A 130 16.57 13.09 -4.86
CA LEU A 130 16.47 12.01 -5.84
C LEU A 130 15.12 12.06 -6.56
N ILE A 131 14.00 12.23 -5.85
CA ILE A 131 12.65 12.31 -6.43
C ILE A 131 12.52 13.51 -7.37
N GLU A 132 13.05 14.67 -6.97
CA GLU A 132 13.03 15.89 -7.78
C GLU A 132 13.96 15.81 -9.00
N SER A 133 14.87 14.84 -9.04
CA SER A 133 15.75 14.65 -10.17
C SER A 133 14.99 14.12 -11.39
N GLU A 134 15.32 14.64 -12.57
CA GLU A 134 14.77 14.17 -13.86
C GLU A 134 15.09 12.68 -14.15
N ASN A 135 15.94 12.04 -13.33
CA ASN A 135 16.40 10.66 -13.52
C ASN A 135 15.78 9.66 -12.53
N PHE A 136 14.90 10.07 -11.62
CA PHE A 136 14.34 9.17 -10.61
C PHE A 136 13.66 7.95 -11.26
N GLU A 137 12.69 8.20 -12.14
CA GLU A 137 11.97 7.15 -12.86
C GLU A 137 12.91 6.27 -13.68
N LEU A 138 13.84 6.88 -14.40
CA LEU A 138 14.79 6.14 -15.24
C LEU A 138 15.67 5.17 -14.44
N ARG A 139 16.09 5.57 -13.23
CA ARG A 139 17.02 4.80 -12.41
C ARG A 139 16.31 3.78 -11.55
N TYR A 140 15.26 4.19 -10.84
CA TYR A 140 14.67 3.40 -9.77
C TYR A 140 13.32 2.79 -10.13
N VAL A 141 12.62 3.27 -11.15
CA VAL A 141 11.33 2.65 -11.53
C VAL A 141 11.57 1.50 -12.51
N LYS A 142 11.11 0.32 -12.14
CA LYS A 142 11.24 -0.93 -12.90
C LYS A 142 9.86 -1.49 -13.24
N LYS A 143 9.82 -2.42 -14.19
CA LYS A 143 8.59 -3.13 -14.56
C LYS A 143 8.76 -4.63 -14.42
N ALA A 144 7.73 -5.31 -13.94
CA ALA A 144 7.66 -6.76 -13.86
C ALA A 144 6.25 -7.25 -14.17
N ASP A 145 6.15 -8.39 -14.84
CA ASP A 145 4.88 -9.09 -14.99
C ASP A 145 4.67 -9.98 -13.75
N VAL A 146 3.52 -9.85 -13.10
CA VAL A 146 3.19 -10.49 -11.82
C VAL A 146 1.77 -11.04 -11.89
N THR A 147 1.59 -12.28 -11.46
CA THR A 147 0.26 -12.85 -11.19
C THR A 147 -0.05 -12.62 -9.72
N VAL A 148 -1.17 -11.94 -9.45
CA VAL A 148 -1.63 -11.66 -8.09
C VAL A 148 -2.83 -12.54 -7.80
N ALA A 149 -2.70 -13.46 -6.85
CA ALA A 149 -3.80 -14.27 -6.36
C ALA A 149 -4.67 -13.47 -5.39
N VAL A 150 -5.98 -13.69 -5.44
CA VAL A 150 -6.95 -13.18 -4.47
C VAL A 150 -7.62 -14.35 -3.74
N SER A 151 -7.91 -14.15 -2.45
CA SER A 151 -8.56 -15.16 -1.62
C SER A 151 -10.02 -15.37 -2.03
N GLU A 152 -10.68 -16.36 -1.44
CA GLU A 152 -12.10 -16.62 -1.68
C GLU A 152 -12.99 -15.43 -1.28
N GLU A 153 -12.52 -14.57 -0.38
CA GLU A 153 -13.18 -13.33 0.03
C GLU A 153 -12.87 -12.15 -0.90
N GLY A 154 -12.12 -12.37 -1.99
CA GLY A 154 -11.73 -11.33 -2.95
C GLY A 154 -10.62 -10.42 -2.45
N LYS A 155 -9.84 -10.85 -1.43
CA LYS A 155 -8.78 -10.04 -0.80
C LYS A 155 -7.39 -10.48 -1.21
N ILE A 156 -6.42 -9.58 -1.11
CA ILE A 156 -5.02 -9.88 -1.47
C ILE A 156 -4.29 -10.41 -0.25
N TYR A 157 -3.69 -11.59 -0.36
CA TYR A 157 -2.73 -12.04 0.65
C TYR A 157 -1.37 -11.38 0.41
N LEU A 158 -0.75 -10.78 1.43
CA LEU A 158 0.63 -10.29 1.41
C LEU A 158 1.47 -11.00 2.48
N GLY A 159 2.72 -11.28 2.13
CA GLY A 159 3.67 -11.95 3.01
C GLY A 159 4.92 -12.42 2.27
N TYR A 160 5.96 -12.81 3.02
CA TYR A 160 7.23 -13.25 2.44
C TYR A 160 7.18 -14.64 1.79
N LEU A 161 6.10 -15.39 2.03
CA LEU A 161 5.87 -16.73 1.52
C LEU A 161 4.49 -16.77 0.85
N GLY A 162 4.25 -17.79 0.03
CA GLY A 162 2.96 -17.99 -0.65
C GLY A 162 2.88 -17.35 -2.05
N GLU A 163 1.68 -17.37 -2.61
CA GLU A 163 1.42 -17.06 -4.04
C GLU A 163 1.78 -15.62 -4.42
N ASN A 164 1.66 -14.68 -3.48
CA ASN A 164 1.93 -13.26 -3.70
C ASN A 164 3.27 -12.78 -3.13
N ALA A 165 4.21 -13.69 -2.83
CA ALA A 165 5.52 -13.32 -2.27
C ALA A 165 6.31 -12.37 -3.19
N VAL A 166 6.19 -12.56 -4.51
CA VAL A 166 6.81 -11.67 -5.50
C VAL A 166 6.21 -10.27 -5.44
N LEU A 167 4.87 -10.15 -5.44
CA LEU A 167 4.20 -8.85 -5.29
C LEU A 167 4.66 -8.16 -3.99
N THR A 168 4.62 -8.88 -2.87
CA THR A 168 5.00 -8.35 -1.55
C THR A 168 6.42 -7.78 -1.57
N ARG A 169 7.37 -8.52 -2.16
CA ARG A 169 8.76 -8.06 -2.30
C ARG A 169 8.85 -6.79 -3.16
N LEU A 170 8.17 -6.77 -4.31
CA LEU A 170 8.24 -5.64 -5.25
C LEU A 170 7.57 -4.37 -4.72
N LEU A 171 6.53 -4.50 -3.89
CA LEU A 171 5.91 -3.36 -3.21
C LEU A 171 6.84 -2.76 -2.15
N GLY A 172 7.79 -3.53 -1.61
CA GLY A 172 8.83 -3.05 -0.71
C GLY A 172 8.36 -2.42 0.60
N LEU A 173 7.07 -2.54 0.95
CA LEU A 173 6.46 -1.88 2.12
C LEU A 173 7.25 -2.16 3.41
N ASP A 174 7.46 -3.43 3.78
CA ASP A 174 8.23 -3.73 5.00
C ASP A 174 9.69 -3.28 4.91
N THR A 175 10.41 -3.70 3.87
CA THR A 175 11.85 -3.44 3.76
C THR A 175 12.16 -1.95 3.80
N PHE A 176 11.46 -1.17 2.98
CA PHE A 176 11.68 0.26 2.87
C PHE A 176 11.22 1.00 4.13
N LEU A 177 10.03 0.72 4.66
CA LEU A 177 9.54 1.42 5.86
C LEU A 177 10.37 1.07 7.10
N ARG A 178 10.81 -0.18 7.26
CA ARG A 178 11.71 -0.57 8.36
C ARG A 178 13.04 0.15 8.26
N TRP A 179 13.62 0.24 7.06
CA TRP A 179 14.87 0.97 6.88
C TRP A 179 14.68 2.46 7.15
N TYR A 180 13.64 3.07 6.59
CA TYR A 180 13.46 4.52 6.61
C TYR A 180 13.06 5.03 8.00
N SER A 181 12.21 4.29 8.72
CA SER A 181 11.86 4.58 10.12
C SER A 181 13.05 4.46 11.07
N ALA A 182 14.14 3.79 10.68
CA ALA A 182 15.37 3.74 11.46
C ALA A 182 16.31 4.93 11.19
N GLN A 183 16.01 5.80 10.21
CA GLN A 183 16.85 6.94 9.81
C GLN A 183 16.53 8.24 10.58
N ILE A 184 16.07 8.13 11.83
CA ILE A 184 15.70 9.25 12.71
C ILE A 184 16.94 9.94 13.28
#